data_AF-A0A833ZED3-F1
#
_entry.id   AF-A0A833ZED3-F1
#
_cell.length_a   1.000
_cell.length_b   1.000
_cell.length_c   1.000
_cell.angle_alpha   90.00
_cell.angle_beta   90.00
_cell.angle_gamma   90.00
#
_symmetry.space_group_name_H-M   'P 1'
#
loop_
_entity.id
_entity.type
_entity.pdbx_description
1 polymer ?
#
loop_
_entity_poly.entity_id
_entity_poly.type
_entity_poly.pdbx_seq_one_letter_code
_entity_poly.pdbx_strand_id
1 'polypeptide(L)'
;MRESLKKVKDIVYPNVEESHWLSSLESTHWLEHIKLVLTGAIQVADKVSSGKSSVLVHCSDGWDRTAQLTSLAMLMLDSFYRSIEGFEILVQKEWISFGHKFASRIGHGDKNHADADRSPIFLQFIDCVWQMSKQFPTAFEFNERFLITILDHLYSCRFGTFLYNCESARERQKVTERTVSLWSLINSNKDTFRNPFYTKEINRVLYPVASMRHLELWVNYYIRWNPRIKQQPNPVEQRYMELLALRDEYIKRLEELQLTNSAKLSDSSTSPSSPSQMLPHVQTHF
;
A
#
# COMPACT_ATOMS: atom_id res chain seq x y z
N MET A 1 19.79 -7.87 -8.59
CA MET A 1 18.66 -8.01 -7.62
C MET A 1 18.89 -9.13 -6.61
N ARG A 2 18.96 -10.42 -6.98
CA ARG A 2 19.22 -11.53 -6.03
C ARG A 2 20.47 -11.33 -5.17
N GLU A 3 21.62 -11.09 -5.81
CA GLU A 3 22.89 -10.90 -5.08
C GLU A 3 22.87 -9.68 -4.15
N SER A 4 22.16 -8.62 -4.55
CA SER A 4 21.98 -7.42 -3.73
C SER A 4 21.19 -7.73 -2.45
N LEU A 5 20.07 -8.46 -2.56
CA LEU A 5 19.29 -8.89 -1.39
C LEU A 5 20.08 -9.86 -0.49
N LYS A 6 20.89 -10.74 -1.08
CA LYS A 6 21.79 -11.62 -0.32
C LYS A 6 22.74 -10.80 0.56
N LYS A 7 23.40 -9.78 -0.01
CA LYS A 7 24.26 -8.86 0.75
C LYS A 7 23.49 -8.11 1.84
N VAL A 8 22.25 -7.67 1.58
CA VAL A 8 21.40 -7.06 2.62
C VAL A 8 21.19 -8.03 3.78
N LYS A 9 20.80 -9.28 3.49
CA LYS A 9 20.62 -10.31 4.52
C LYS A 9 21.89 -10.50 5.36
N ASP A 10 23.04 -10.58 4.70
CA ASP A 10 24.33 -10.85 5.35
C ASP A 10 24.76 -9.72 6.31
N ILE A 11 24.35 -8.47 6.06
CA ILE A 11 24.68 -7.33 6.95
C ILE A 11 23.63 -7.05 8.04
N VAL A 12 22.40 -7.60 7.91
CA VAL A 12 21.31 -7.34 8.86
C VAL A 12 20.99 -8.49 9.81
N TYR A 13 21.44 -9.72 9.51
CA TYR A 13 21.09 -10.91 10.28
C TYR A 13 22.30 -11.88 10.40
N PRO A 14 22.59 -12.41 11.61
CA PRO A 14 21.82 -12.29 12.85
C PRO A 14 22.09 -11.00 13.64
N ASN A 15 23.26 -10.38 13.44
CA ASN A 15 23.69 -9.17 14.14
C ASN A 15 23.99 -8.06 13.14
N VAL A 16 23.71 -6.82 13.52
CA VAL A 16 24.04 -5.62 12.74
C VAL A 16 25.33 -5.03 13.28
N GLU A 17 26.32 -4.83 12.41
CA GLU A 17 27.56 -4.12 12.76
C GLU A 17 27.37 -2.60 12.58
N GLU A 18 27.45 -1.85 13.69
CA GLU A 18 27.12 -0.41 13.70
C GLU A 18 28.24 0.48 13.12
N SER A 19 29.52 0.13 13.36
CA SER A 19 30.71 0.90 12.96
C SER A 19 30.77 1.20 11.46
N HIS A 20 30.30 0.28 10.63
CA HIS A 20 30.35 0.36 9.18
C HIS A 20 28.97 0.27 8.53
N TRP A 21 27.90 0.54 9.28
CA TRP A 21 26.51 0.35 8.84
C TRP A 21 26.23 0.98 7.45
N LEU A 22 26.54 2.26 7.28
CA LEU A 22 26.22 3.00 6.05
C LEU A 22 27.01 2.48 4.84
N SER A 23 28.31 2.23 5.00
CA SER A 23 29.15 1.68 3.92
C SER A 23 28.79 0.25 3.56
N SER A 24 28.44 -0.56 4.57
CA SER A 24 27.98 -1.94 4.37
C SER A 24 26.66 -1.95 3.60
N LEU A 25 25.70 -1.10 3.98
CA LEU A 25 24.44 -0.92 3.27
C LEU A 25 24.65 -0.44 1.82
N GLU A 26 25.53 0.54 1.61
CA GLU A 26 25.87 1.03 0.27
C GLU A 26 26.43 -0.09 -0.62
N SER A 27 27.32 -0.93 -0.08
CA SER A 27 27.94 -2.05 -0.81
C SER A 27 26.96 -3.14 -1.27
N THR A 28 25.74 -3.15 -0.71
CA THR A 28 24.65 -4.04 -1.15
C THR A 28 24.03 -3.58 -2.47
N HIS A 29 24.11 -2.28 -2.79
CA HIS A 29 23.38 -1.60 -3.86
C HIS A 29 21.85 -1.75 -3.81
N TRP A 30 21.27 -2.18 -2.68
CA TRP A 30 19.83 -2.41 -2.60
C TRP A 30 19.04 -1.12 -2.79
N LEU A 31 19.37 -0.08 -2.02
CA LEU A 31 18.73 1.22 -2.14
C LEU A 31 19.00 1.89 -3.49
N GLU A 32 20.14 1.62 -4.13
CA GLU A 32 20.41 2.04 -5.51
C GLU A 32 19.43 1.40 -6.49
N HIS A 33 19.16 0.09 -6.34
CA HIS A 33 18.17 -0.58 -7.16
C HIS A 33 16.75 -0.04 -6.95
N ILE A 34 16.35 0.18 -5.69
CA ILE A 34 15.05 0.82 -5.36
C ILE A 34 14.96 2.23 -5.98
N LYS A 35 16.03 3.03 -5.88
CA LYS A 35 16.15 4.36 -6.51
C LYS A 35 15.93 4.31 -8.01
N LEU A 36 16.56 3.36 -8.70
CA LEU A 36 16.44 3.23 -10.15
C LEU A 36 15.04 2.81 -10.59
N VAL A 37 14.40 1.88 -9.87
CA VAL A 37 13.02 1.46 -10.14
C VAL A 37 12.04 2.62 -9.94
N LEU A 38 12.14 3.35 -8.82
CA LEU A 38 11.31 4.54 -8.57
C LEU A 38 11.56 5.64 -9.61
N THR A 39 12.82 5.92 -9.95
CA THR A 39 13.18 6.90 -10.99
C THR A 39 12.50 6.57 -12.32
N GLY A 40 12.56 5.30 -12.75
CA GLY A 40 11.90 4.87 -13.98
C GLY A 40 10.39 5.07 -13.94
N ALA A 41 9.74 4.72 -12.83
CA ALA A 41 8.30 4.89 -12.67
C ALA A 41 7.88 6.37 -12.65
N ILE A 42 8.68 7.24 -12.01
CA ILE A 42 8.49 8.69 -12.00
C ILE A 42 8.55 9.25 -13.42
N GLN A 43 9.51 8.80 -14.25
CA GLN A 43 9.60 9.24 -15.64
C GLN A 43 8.38 8.84 -16.47
N VAL A 44 7.86 7.62 -16.27
CA VAL A 44 6.62 7.15 -16.90
C VAL A 44 5.44 8.03 -16.47
N ALA A 45 5.27 8.24 -15.16
CA ALA A 45 4.19 9.05 -14.61
C ALA A 45 4.25 10.51 -15.08
N ASP A 46 5.43 11.14 -15.08
CA ASP A 46 5.61 12.52 -15.52
C ASP A 46 5.33 12.69 -17.02
N LYS A 47 5.76 11.75 -17.85
CA LYS A 47 5.49 11.79 -19.30
C LYS A 47 3.99 11.71 -19.61
N VAL A 48 3.25 10.92 -18.84
CA VAL A 48 1.79 10.79 -18.96
C VAL A 48 1.08 12.03 -18.41
N SER A 49 1.37 12.41 -17.17
CA SER A 49 0.66 13.48 -16.45
C SER A 49 1.04 14.88 -16.94
N SER A 50 2.33 15.21 -16.97
CA SER A 50 2.85 16.53 -17.35
C SER A 50 3.02 16.62 -18.86
N GLY A 51 3.61 15.59 -19.48
CA GLY A 51 3.90 15.54 -20.91
C GLY A 51 2.71 15.22 -21.82
N LYS A 52 1.55 14.85 -21.26
CA LYS A 52 0.31 14.50 -21.98
C LYS A 52 0.54 13.50 -23.12
N SER A 53 1.49 12.58 -22.95
CA SER A 53 1.95 11.66 -23.97
C SER A 53 1.63 10.21 -23.57
N SER A 54 1.27 9.38 -24.55
CA SER A 54 1.21 7.93 -24.36
C SER A 54 2.63 7.36 -24.26
N VAL A 55 2.80 6.32 -23.44
CA VAL A 55 4.09 5.68 -23.18
C VAL A 55 3.99 4.18 -23.36
N LEU A 56 5.01 3.57 -23.98
CA LEU A 56 5.17 2.12 -24.06
C LEU A 56 6.29 1.71 -23.09
N VAL A 57 5.93 0.93 -22.07
CA VAL A 57 6.91 0.40 -21.11
C VAL A 57 7.18 -1.06 -21.46
N HIS A 58 8.41 -1.37 -21.86
CA HIS A 58 8.86 -2.74 -22.06
C HIS A 58 10.27 -2.93 -21.53
N CYS A 59 10.67 -4.20 -21.39
CA CYS A 59 12.04 -4.60 -21.07
C CYS A 59 12.42 -5.73 -22.03
N SER A 60 13.07 -6.78 -21.54
CA SER A 60 13.33 -8.00 -22.31
C SER A 60 12.04 -8.81 -22.51
N ASP A 61 11.57 -9.50 -21.46
CA ASP A 61 10.37 -10.36 -21.55
C ASP A 61 9.06 -9.69 -21.13
N GLY A 62 9.12 -8.52 -20.49
CA GLY A 62 7.94 -7.74 -20.12
C GLY A 62 7.19 -8.17 -18.83
N TRP A 63 7.64 -9.18 -18.09
CA TRP A 63 6.94 -9.66 -16.88
C TRP A 63 7.60 -9.32 -15.52
N ASP A 64 8.80 -8.72 -15.53
CA ASP A 64 9.55 -8.39 -14.30
C ASP A 64 9.62 -6.86 -14.09
N ARG A 65 10.61 -6.20 -14.70
CA ARG A 65 10.83 -4.76 -14.60
C ARG A 65 9.66 -3.94 -15.17
N THR A 66 9.03 -4.42 -16.23
CA THR A 66 7.84 -3.79 -16.80
C THR A 66 6.72 -3.73 -15.77
N ALA A 67 6.40 -4.84 -15.10
CA ALA A 67 5.39 -4.89 -14.05
C ALA A 67 5.73 -3.93 -12.88
N GLN A 68 7.01 -3.83 -12.48
CA GLN A 68 7.45 -2.84 -11.49
C GLN A 68 7.12 -1.42 -11.93
N LEU A 69 7.53 -1.05 -13.15
CA LEU A 69 7.39 0.32 -13.66
C LEU A 69 5.93 0.71 -13.92
N THR A 70 5.13 -0.16 -14.54
CA THR A 70 3.73 0.13 -14.84
C THR A 70 2.91 0.24 -13.56
N SER A 71 3.06 -0.70 -12.63
CA SER A 71 2.31 -0.68 -11.37
C SER A 71 2.66 0.51 -10.48
N LEU A 72 3.95 0.88 -10.38
CA LEU A 72 4.37 2.07 -9.62
C LEU A 72 3.89 3.36 -10.28
N ALA A 73 3.96 3.48 -11.61
CA ALA A 73 3.41 4.64 -12.31
C ALA A 73 1.89 4.76 -12.13
N MET A 74 1.16 3.63 -12.16
CA MET A 74 -0.27 3.61 -11.88
C MET A 74 -0.60 4.07 -10.45
N LEU A 75 0.18 3.68 -9.44
CA LEU A 75 0.04 4.20 -8.08
C LEU A 75 0.31 5.70 -7.98
N MET A 76 1.30 6.19 -8.73
CA MET A 76 1.60 7.62 -8.78
C MET A 76 0.48 8.42 -9.44
N LEU A 77 -0.14 7.89 -10.50
CA LEU A 77 -1.12 8.60 -11.31
C LEU A 77 -2.56 8.50 -10.78
N ASP A 78 -2.98 7.34 -10.28
CA ASP A 78 -4.37 7.06 -9.97
C ASP A 78 -4.58 6.73 -8.48
N SER A 79 -5.37 7.58 -7.83
CA SER A 79 -5.75 7.45 -6.42
C SER A 79 -6.53 6.16 -6.10
N PHE A 80 -7.19 5.54 -7.09
CA PHE A 80 -7.91 4.28 -6.91
C PHE A 80 -6.98 3.19 -6.39
N TYR A 81 -5.82 3.00 -7.03
CA TYR A 81 -4.86 1.95 -6.67
C TYR A 81 -4.20 2.16 -5.30
N ARG A 82 -4.42 3.32 -4.66
CA ARG A 82 -3.93 3.62 -3.30
C ARG A 82 -4.92 3.21 -2.20
N SER A 83 -6.13 2.82 -2.56
CA SER A 83 -7.05 2.13 -1.65
C SER A 83 -6.61 0.69 -1.42
N ILE A 84 -7.07 0.04 -0.34
CA ILE A 84 -6.77 -1.38 -0.08
C ILE A 84 -7.23 -2.22 -1.28
N GLU A 85 -8.51 -2.11 -1.64
CA GLU A 85 -9.10 -2.87 -2.76
C GLU A 85 -8.43 -2.55 -4.10
N GLY A 86 -8.18 -1.26 -4.37
CA GLY A 86 -7.49 -0.85 -5.58
C GLY A 86 -6.07 -1.44 -5.67
N PHE A 87 -5.33 -1.49 -4.56
CA PHE A 87 -4.01 -2.12 -4.56
C PHE A 87 -4.08 -3.63 -4.81
N GLU A 88 -5.05 -4.32 -4.22
CA GLU A 88 -5.29 -5.75 -4.50
C GLU A 88 -5.57 -5.99 -5.98
N ILE A 89 -6.40 -5.13 -6.59
CA ILE A 89 -6.69 -5.15 -8.04
C ILE A 89 -5.44 -4.84 -8.87
N LEU A 90 -4.62 -3.89 -8.45
CA LEU A 90 -3.35 -3.57 -9.12
C LEU A 90 -2.43 -4.80 -9.18
N VAL A 91 -2.29 -5.49 -8.05
CA VAL A 91 -1.50 -6.73 -7.97
C VAL A 91 -2.13 -7.83 -8.83
N GLN A 92 -3.45 -8.00 -8.76
CA GLN A 92 -4.17 -8.99 -9.56
C GLN A 92 -4.00 -8.76 -11.06
N LYS A 93 -4.00 -7.50 -11.50
CA LYS A 93 -3.83 -7.08 -12.89
C LYS A 93 -2.35 -7.13 -13.31
N GLU A 94 -1.54 -6.20 -12.83
CA GLU A 94 -0.19 -5.95 -13.38
C GLU A 94 0.81 -7.07 -13.08
N TRP A 95 0.53 -7.91 -12.08
CA TRP A 95 1.45 -8.97 -11.67
C TRP A 95 0.89 -10.36 -11.96
N ILE A 96 -0.33 -10.65 -11.52
CA ILE A 96 -0.89 -12.00 -11.63
C ILE A 96 -1.40 -12.29 -13.05
N SER A 97 -2.31 -11.46 -13.59
CA SER A 97 -2.88 -11.71 -14.92
C SER A 97 -1.86 -11.47 -16.03
N PHE A 98 -1.01 -10.44 -15.90
CA PHE A 98 0.08 -10.15 -16.83
C PHE A 98 1.30 -11.09 -16.74
N GLY A 99 1.22 -12.14 -15.91
CA GLY A 99 2.12 -13.29 -16.00
C GLY A 99 3.49 -13.09 -15.36
N HIS A 100 3.59 -12.31 -14.28
CA HIS A 100 4.78 -12.37 -13.44
C HIS A 100 5.00 -13.80 -12.93
N LYS A 101 6.21 -14.32 -13.13
CA LYS A 101 6.55 -15.72 -12.87
C LYS A 101 6.75 -16.00 -11.38
N PHE A 102 5.73 -15.81 -10.54
CA PHE A 102 5.82 -15.95 -9.09
C PHE A 102 6.42 -17.30 -8.65
N ALA A 103 5.95 -18.42 -9.20
CA ALA A 103 6.45 -19.74 -8.83
C ALA A 103 7.95 -19.90 -9.14
N SER A 104 8.43 -19.41 -10.29
CA SER A 104 9.86 -19.44 -10.65
C SER A 104 10.70 -18.44 -9.86
N ARG A 105 10.19 -17.22 -9.64
CA ARG A 105 10.92 -16.14 -8.94
C ARG A 105 11.08 -16.41 -7.46
N ILE A 106 10.12 -17.11 -6.84
CA ILE A 106 10.12 -17.45 -5.42
C ILE A 106 10.64 -18.87 -5.17
N GLY A 107 10.34 -19.83 -6.05
CA GLY A 107 10.69 -21.24 -5.89
C GLY A 107 9.79 -21.97 -4.89
N HIS A 108 8.46 -21.83 -5.03
CA HIS A 108 7.47 -22.43 -4.13
C HIS A 108 7.61 -23.96 -4.05
N GLY A 109 7.92 -24.48 -2.87
CA GLY A 109 8.05 -25.93 -2.63
C GLY A 109 9.23 -26.60 -3.34
N ASP A 110 10.11 -25.83 -3.99
CA ASP A 110 11.24 -26.35 -4.73
C ASP A 110 12.52 -26.34 -3.88
N LYS A 111 13.20 -27.49 -3.85
CA LYS A 111 14.44 -27.72 -3.09
C LYS A 111 15.66 -27.04 -3.72
N ASN A 112 15.60 -26.65 -4.99
CA ASN A 112 16.72 -26.01 -5.68
C ASN A 112 16.91 -24.54 -5.29
N HIS A 113 17.51 -24.30 -4.12
CA HIS A 113 17.78 -22.94 -3.62
C HIS A 113 18.78 -22.15 -4.50
N ALA A 114 19.53 -22.82 -5.38
CA ALA A 114 20.53 -22.22 -6.26
C ALA A 114 19.98 -21.82 -7.64
N ASP A 115 18.66 -22.02 -7.87
CA ASP A 115 18.03 -21.68 -9.14
C ASP A 115 18.28 -20.22 -9.53
N ALA A 116 18.85 -20.06 -10.73
CA ALA A 116 19.19 -18.77 -11.30
C ALA A 116 17.96 -17.89 -11.55
N ASP A 117 16.78 -18.49 -11.73
CA ASP A 117 15.51 -17.78 -11.96
C ASP A 117 14.93 -17.12 -10.71
N ARG A 118 15.39 -17.48 -9.51
CA ARG A 118 14.92 -16.89 -8.26
C ARG A 118 15.44 -15.46 -8.11
N SER A 119 14.52 -14.52 -7.88
CA SER A 119 14.85 -13.08 -7.78
C SER A 119 13.76 -12.30 -7.05
N PRO A 120 14.10 -11.31 -6.20
CA PRO A 120 13.15 -10.60 -5.34
C PRO A 120 12.40 -9.46 -6.05
N ILE A 121 11.87 -9.70 -7.25
CA ILE A 121 11.30 -8.65 -8.10
C ILE A 121 10.03 -8.04 -7.49
N PHE A 122 9.09 -8.88 -7.05
CA PHE A 122 7.87 -8.42 -6.37
C PHE A 122 8.18 -7.79 -5.00
N LEU A 123 9.18 -8.32 -4.27
CA LEU A 123 9.65 -7.70 -3.03
C LEU A 123 10.16 -6.27 -3.27
N GLN A 124 10.96 -6.04 -4.32
CA GLN A 124 11.41 -4.69 -4.68
C GLN A 124 10.25 -3.74 -5.00
N PHE A 125 9.21 -4.24 -5.66
CA PHE A 125 8.00 -3.45 -5.89
C PHE A 125 7.34 -3.05 -4.58
N ILE A 126 7.10 -3.99 -3.67
CA ILE A 126 6.49 -3.69 -2.37
C ILE A 126 7.37 -2.74 -1.53
N ASP A 127 8.70 -2.88 -1.60
CA ASP A 127 9.63 -1.92 -0.98
C ASP A 127 9.44 -0.52 -1.57
N CYS A 128 9.38 -0.37 -2.91
CA CYS A 128 9.09 0.92 -3.54
C CYS A 128 7.74 1.51 -3.10
N VAL A 129 6.71 0.68 -2.91
CA VAL A 129 5.40 1.11 -2.37
C VAL A 129 5.55 1.60 -0.93
N TRP A 130 6.32 0.89 -0.10
CA TRP A 130 6.63 1.33 1.25
C TRP A 130 7.35 2.68 1.27
N GLN A 131 8.36 2.90 0.40
CA GLN A 131 9.05 4.20 0.27
C GLN A 131 8.06 5.33 -0.07
N MET A 132 7.12 5.09 -0.98
CA MET A 132 6.08 6.08 -1.30
C MET A 132 5.15 6.33 -0.12
N SER A 133 4.73 5.29 0.61
CA SER A 133 3.87 5.43 1.79
C SER A 133 4.53 6.25 2.90
N LYS A 134 5.86 6.16 3.02
CA LYS A 134 6.66 6.96 3.96
C LYS A 134 6.72 8.44 3.56
N GLN A 135 6.89 8.73 2.27
CA GLN A 135 6.93 10.11 1.77
C GLN A 135 5.53 10.75 1.69
N PHE A 136 4.47 9.96 1.57
CA PHE A 136 3.08 10.41 1.48
C PHE A 136 2.19 9.72 2.52
N PRO A 137 2.33 10.06 3.81
CA PRO A 137 1.71 9.32 4.92
C PRO A 137 0.18 9.32 4.92
N THR A 138 -0.47 10.21 4.16
CA THR A 138 -1.93 10.30 4.05
C THR A 138 -2.48 9.75 2.74
N ALA A 139 -1.63 9.39 1.78
CA ALA A 139 -2.06 9.10 0.40
C ALA A 139 -2.51 7.65 0.16
N PHE A 140 -2.16 6.73 1.07
CA PHE A 140 -2.46 5.30 0.96
C PHE A 140 -3.41 4.86 2.07
N GLU A 141 -4.48 4.13 1.71
CA GLU A 141 -5.47 3.60 2.67
C GLU A 141 -4.88 2.47 3.50
N PHE A 142 -3.94 1.72 2.92
CA PHE A 142 -3.28 0.63 3.61
C PHE A 142 -2.07 1.11 4.43
N ASN A 143 -1.78 0.41 5.52
CA ASN A 143 -0.63 0.65 6.38
C ASN A 143 0.56 -0.29 6.06
N GLU A 144 1.65 -0.17 6.80
CA GLU A 144 2.84 -1.01 6.63
C GLU A 144 2.56 -2.51 6.88
N ARG A 145 1.65 -2.82 7.83
CA ARG A 145 1.27 -4.20 8.17
C ARG A 145 0.64 -4.93 6.99
N PHE A 146 -0.14 -4.23 6.16
CA PHE A 146 -0.68 -4.76 4.91
C PHE A 146 0.43 -5.23 3.96
N LEU A 147 1.43 -4.39 3.73
CA LEU A 147 2.55 -4.70 2.83
C LEU A 147 3.39 -5.87 3.35
N ILE A 148 3.68 -5.91 4.66
CA ILE A 148 4.40 -7.02 5.30
C ILE A 148 3.58 -8.32 5.18
N THR A 149 2.26 -8.26 5.40
CA THR A 149 1.38 -9.43 5.30
C THR A 149 1.34 -10.01 3.89
N ILE A 150 1.34 -9.15 2.86
CA ILE A 150 1.49 -9.58 1.46
C ILE A 150 2.80 -10.33 1.26
N LEU A 151 3.92 -9.80 1.77
CA LEU A 151 5.23 -10.43 1.64
C LEU A 151 5.36 -11.73 2.43
N ASP A 152 4.76 -11.84 3.62
CA ASP A 152 4.72 -13.10 4.36
C ASP A 152 3.96 -14.17 3.58
N HIS A 153 2.83 -13.79 2.96
CA HIS A 153 2.01 -14.72 2.20
C HIS A 153 2.51 -15.00 0.77
N LEU A 154 3.40 -14.16 0.22
CA LEU A 154 4.18 -14.46 -0.98
C LEU A 154 5.01 -15.74 -0.83
N TYR A 155 5.61 -15.96 0.34
CA TYR A 155 6.44 -17.13 0.61
C TYR A 155 5.66 -18.28 1.23
N SER A 156 4.63 -18.00 2.04
CA SER A 156 3.94 -19.03 2.85
C SER A 156 3.25 -20.14 2.06
N CYS A 157 2.86 -19.88 0.81
CA CYS A 157 2.00 -20.77 0.01
C CYS A 157 0.67 -21.16 0.67
N ARG A 158 0.23 -20.44 1.71
CA ARG A 158 -1.05 -20.69 2.39
C ARG A 158 -2.26 -20.39 1.49
N PHE A 159 -2.11 -19.44 0.59
CA PHE A 159 -3.14 -18.95 -0.33
C PHE A 159 -2.73 -19.21 -1.78
N GLY A 160 -3.72 -19.33 -2.67
CA GLY A 160 -3.47 -19.48 -4.11
C GLY A 160 -3.05 -18.21 -4.83
N THR A 161 -3.12 -17.05 -4.15
CA THR A 161 -2.93 -15.73 -4.77
C THR A 161 -1.63 -15.62 -5.56
N PHE A 162 -0.51 -16.10 -5.04
CA PHE A 162 0.79 -15.98 -5.70
C PHE A 162 1.31 -17.31 -6.29
N LEU A 163 0.47 -18.33 -6.43
CA LEU A 163 0.91 -19.59 -7.04
C LEU A 163 0.96 -19.52 -8.57
N TYR A 164 1.82 -20.36 -9.16
CA TYR A 164 2.03 -20.51 -10.60
C TYR A 164 2.64 -19.26 -11.27
N ASN A 165 2.85 -19.34 -12.59
CA ASN A 165 3.59 -18.33 -13.36
C ASN A 165 2.73 -17.49 -14.32
N CYS A 166 1.50 -17.93 -14.60
CA CYS A 166 0.60 -17.23 -15.52
C CYS A 166 -0.85 -17.63 -15.29
N GLU A 167 -1.78 -16.81 -15.77
CA GLU A 167 -3.23 -17.02 -15.66
C GLU A 167 -3.67 -18.38 -16.23
N SER A 168 -3.23 -18.72 -17.44
CA SER A 168 -3.53 -20.01 -18.07
C SER A 168 -3.11 -21.22 -17.23
N ALA A 169 -1.98 -21.14 -16.50
CA ALA A 169 -1.57 -22.21 -15.58
C ALA A 169 -2.50 -22.29 -14.36
N ARG A 170 -2.95 -21.15 -13.84
CA ARG A 170 -3.86 -21.07 -12.68
C ARG A 170 -5.25 -21.60 -13.02
N GLU A 171 -5.76 -21.31 -14.22
CA GLU A 171 -7.03 -21.83 -14.73
C GLU A 171 -6.99 -23.35 -14.87
N ARG A 172 -5.95 -23.89 -15.53
CA ARG A 172 -5.77 -25.34 -15.67
C ARG A 172 -5.73 -26.08 -14.33
N GLN A 173 -5.19 -25.43 -13.30
CA GLN A 173 -5.09 -25.98 -11.96
C GLN A 173 -6.29 -25.63 -11.06
N LYS A 174 -7.28 -24.89 -11.60
CA LYS A 174 -8.50 -24.47 -10.90
C LYS A 174 -8.21 -23.81 -9.55
N VAL A 175 -7.23 -22.90 -9.53
CA VAL A 175 -6.73 -22.30 -8.28
C VAL A 175 -7.84 -21.63 -7.48
N THR A 176 -8.76 -20.94 -8.14
CA THR A 176 -9.89 -20.25 -7.51
C THR A 176 -10.88 -21.20 -6.82
N GLU A 177 -11.01 -22.43 -7.31
CA GLU A 177 -11.87 -23.47 -6.72
C GLU A 177 -11.16 -24.24 -5.61
N ARG A 178 -9.83 -24.43 -5.72
CA ARG A 178 -9.06 -25.33 -4.86
C ARG A 178 -8.32 -24.63 -3.72
N THR A 179 -8.26 -23.30 -3.73
CA THR A 179 -7.49 -22.52 -2.76
C THR A 179 -8.23 -21.24 -2.35
N VAL A 180 -7.86 -20.69 -1.20
CA VAL A 180 -8.39 -19.41 -0.72
C VAL A 180 -7.51 -18.26 -1.25
N SER A 181 -8.13 -17.11 -1.51
CA SER A 181 -7.42 -15.88 -1.84
C SER A 181 -6.88 -15.20 -0.58
N LEU A 182 -5.65 -14.68 -0.64
CA LEU A 182 -5.09 -13.78 0.38
C LEU A 182 -6.03 -12.59 0.65
N TRP A 183 -6.64 -12.05 -0.40
CA TRP A 183 -7.56 -10.92 -0.29
C TRP A 183 -8.78 -11.26 0.59
N SER A 184 -9.20 -12.53 0.65
CA SER A 184 -10.27 -12.97 1.56
C SER A 184 -9.87 -12.81 3.02
N LEU A 185 -8.62 -13.11 3.38
CA LEU A 185 -8.10 -12.90 4.74
C LEU A 185 -8.02 -11.41 5.07
N ILE A 186 -7.43 -10.62 4.17
CA ILE A 186 -7.19 -9.20 4.38
C ILE A 186 -8.51 -8.44 4.52
N ASN A 187 -9.44 -8.66 3.59
CA ASN A 187 -10.72 -7.96 3.59
C ASN A 187 -11.64 -8.39 4.74
N SER A 188 -11.46 -9.58 5.30
CA SER A 188 -12.16 -10.00 6.53
C SER A 188 -11.67 -9.26 7.78
N ASN A 189 -10.48 -8.65 7.75
CA ASN A 189 -9.88 -7.91 8.87
C ASN A 189 -9.36 -6.53 8.43
N LYS A 190 -10.11 -5.85 7.57
CA LYS A 190 -9.66 -4.66 6.84
C LYS A 190 -9.12 -3.54 7.75
N ASP A 191 -9.70 -3.37 8.93
CA ASP A 191 -9.29 -2.31 9.88
C ASP A 191 -7.87 -2.49 10.40
N THR A 192 -7.38 -3.73 10.52
CA THR A 192 -5.99 -4.01 10.92
C THR A 192 -4.99 -3.50 9.88
N PHE A 193 -5.43 -3.39 8.64
CA PHE A 193 -4.62 -2.98 7.49
C PHE A 193 -4.83 -1.50 7.14
N ARG A 194 -5.71 -0.80 7.84
CA ARG A 194 -6.07 0.58 7.53
C ARG A 194 -5.07 1.57 8.12
N ASN A 195 -4.73 2.57 7.33
CA ASN A 195 -4.01 3.76 7.75
C ASN A 195 -5.04 4.79 8.30
N PRO A 196 -4.97 5.18 9.58
CA PRO A 196 -5.91 6.14 10.16
C PRO A 196 -5.77 7.55 9.57
N PHE A 197 -4.64 7.87 8.95
CA PHE A 197 -4.36 9.18 8.36
C PHE A 197 -4.75 9.28 6.88
N TYR A 198 -5.33 8.22 6.31
CA TYR A 198 -5.68 8.21 4.89
C TYR A 198 -6.70 9.29 4.54
N THR A 199 -6.36 10.11 3.56
CA THR A 199 -7.24 11.10 2.94
C THR A 199 -7.46 10.74 1.48
N LYS A 200 -8.73 10.59 1.08
CA LYS A 200 -9.07 10.32 -0.32
C LYS A 200 -8.89 11.60 -1.14
N GLU A 201 -7.75 11.70 -1.81
CA GLU A 201 -7.41 12.83 -2.67
C GLU A 201 -7.60 12.46 -4.13
N ILE A 202 -8.70 12.94 -4.73
CA ILE A 202 -9.03 12.71 -6.13
C ILE A 202 -8.08 13.55 -7.01
N ASN A 203 -7.55 12.95 -8.09
CA ASN A 203 -6.70 13.60 -9.09
C ASN A 203 -5.32 14.11 -8.63
N ARG A 204 -4.87 13.81 -7.41
CA ARG A 204 -3.50 14.13 -7.00
C ARG A 204 -2.52 13.07 -7.54
N VAL A 205 -1.58 13.51 -8.38
CA VAL A 205 -0.43 12.70 -8.79
C VAL A 205 0.67 12.76 -7.72
N LEU A 206 1.26 11.63 -7.39
CA LEU A 206 2.37 11.54 -6.43
C LEU A 206 3.71 11.49 -7.18
N TYR A 207 4.64 12.35 -6.81
CA TYR A 207 6.01 12.35 -7.31
C TYR A 207 6.99 12.13 -6.16
N PRO A 208 7.32 10.87 -5.81
CA PRO A 208 8.29 10.60 -4.75
C PRO A 208 9.68 11.08 -5.15
N VAL A 209 10.50 11.39 -4.14
CA VAL A 209 11.90 11.73 -4.31
C VAL A 209 12.73 10.45 -4.34
N ALA A 210 13.16 10.04 -5.54
CA ALA A 210 14.06 8.90 -5.74
C ALA A 210 15.53 9.31 -5.54
N SER A 211 15.91 9.54 -4.28
CA SER A 211 17.27 9.94 -3.89
C SER A 211 17.75 9.13 -2.70
N MET A 212 19.04 8.77 -2.66
CA MET A 212 19.64 8.06 -1.52
C MET A 212 19.48 8.79 -0.19
N ARG A 213 19.23 10.11 -0.20
CA ARG A 213 18.95 10.91 1.01
C ARG A 213 17.52 10.79 1.54
N HIS A 214 16.60 10.26 0.72
CA HIS A 214 15.16 10.17 1.03
C HIS A 214 14.65 8.73 1.06
N LEU A 215 15.46 7.78 0.59
CA LEU A 215 15.15 6.36 0.64
C LEU A 215 15.76 5.77 1.90
N GLU A 216 14.97 4.98 2.61
CA GLU A 216 15.37 4.33 3.86
C GLU A 216 15.46 2.83 3.66
N LEU A 217 16.28 2.14 4.44
CA LEU A 217 16.16 0.68 4.54
C LEU A 217 14.89 0.36 5.33
N TRP A 218 14.06 -0.54 4.81
CA TRP A 218 12.83 -0.97 5.47
C TRP A 218 13.10 -1.86 6.69
N VAL A 219 13.41 -1.22 7.83
CA VAL A 219 13.81 -1.89 9.08
C VAL A 219 12.77 -2.92 9.54
N ASN A 220 11.49 -2.56 9.50
CA ASN A 220 10.37 -3.40 9.96
C ASN A 220 10.14 -4.65 9.09
N TYR A 221 10.78 -4.74 7.92
CA TYR A 221 10.77 -5.96 7.11
C TYR A 221 12.12 -6.69 7.16
N TYR A 222 13.23 -6.00 6.89
CA TYR A 222 14.55 -6.62 6.76
C TYR A 222 15.21 -6.99 8.10
N ILE A 223 14.91 -6.26 9.18
CA ILE A 223 15.56 -6.42 10.50
C ILE A 223 14.55 -6.88 11.58
N ARG A 224 13.33 -7.25 11.18
CA ARG A 224 12.22 -7.64 12.09
C ARG A 224 12.49 -8.84 13.00
N TRP A 225 13.51 -9.64 12.70
CA TRP A 225 13.89 -10.80 13.49
C TRP A 225 14.99 -10.54 14.51
N ASN A 226 15.55 -9.32 14.55
CA ASN A 226 16.51 -8.96 15.58
C ASN A 226 15.81 -9.02 16.96
N PRO A 227 16.29 -9.87 17.90
CA PRO A 227 15.65 -10.04 19.19
C PRO A 227 15.48 -8.74 19.98
N ARG A 228 16.38 -7.76 19.82
CA ARG A 228 16.29 -6.44 20.47
C ARG A 228 15.12 -5.61 19.93
N ILE A 229 14.82 -5.72 18.64
CA ILE A 229 13.70 -5.02 17.98
C ILE A 229 12.39 -5.74 18.29
N LYS A 230 12.38 -7.08 18.22
CA LYS A 230 11.18 -7.91 18.43
C LYS A 230 10.58 -7.79 19.84
N GLN A 231 11.38 -7.42 20.84
CA GLN A 231 10.91 -7.23 22.22
C GLN A 231 10.05 -5.98 22.40
N GLN A 232 10.09 -5.02 21.48
CA GLN A 232 9.25 -3.83 21.57
C GLN A 232 8.01 -4.00 20.70
N PRO A 233 6.79 -3.84 21.25
CA PRO A 233 5.61 -3.71 20.41
C PRO A 233 5.83 -2.53 19.46
N ASN A 234 5.51 -2.67 18.17
CA ASN A 234 5.65 -1.58 17.21
C ASN A 234 4.77 -0.40 17.67
N PRO A 235 5.35 0.70 18.19
CA PRO A 235 4.56 1.78 18.79
C PRO A 235 3.63 2.44 17.77
N VAL A 236 4.02 2.38 16.49
CA VAL A 236 3.21 2.90 15.38
C VAL A 236 1.95 2.06 15.17
N GLU A 237 2.05 0.73 15.19
CA GLU A 237 0.88 -0.15 15.06
C GLU A 237 -0.10 0.05 16.23
N GLN A 238 0.41 0.12 17.47
CA GLN A 238 -0.42 0.40 18.63
C GLN A 238 -1.15 1.73 18.50
N ARG A 239 -0.41 2.78 18.11
CA ARG A 239 -0.99 4.10 17.90
C ARG A 239 -2.03 4.11 16.79
N TYR A 240 -1.85 3.31 15.73
CA TYR A 240 -2.82 3.22 14.65
C TYR A 240 -4.14 2.62 15.13
N MET A 241 -4.09 1.57 15.94
CA MET A 241 -5.28 0.96 16.52
C MET A 241 -6.04 1.93 17.44
N GLU A 242 -5.33 2.68 18.28
CA GLU A 242 -5.93 3.72 19.12
C GLU A 242 -6.61 4.81 18.30
N LEU A 243 -5.98 5.27 17.22
CA LEU A 243 -6.52 6.32 16.36
C LEU A 243 -7.76 5.85 15.58
N LEU A 244 -7.78 4.59 15.12
CA LEU A 244 -8.95 4.01 14.47
C LEU A 244 -10.12 3.87 15.46
N ALA A 245 -9.86 3.36 16.67
CA ALA A 245 -10.89 3.25 17.71
C ALA A 245 -11.47 4.63 18.09
N LEU A 246 -10.60 5.63 18.24
CA LEU A 246 -11.02 7.00 18.55
C LEU A 246 -11.84 7.62 17.39
N ARG A 247 -11.44 7.37 16.14
CA ARG A 247 -12.19 7.80 14.96
C ARG A 247 -13.60 7.20 14.96
N ASP A 248 -13.73 5.90 15.24
CA ASP A 248 -15.01 5.22 15.24
C ASP A 248 -15.92 5.73 16.37
N GLU A 249 -15.35 6.04 17.53
CA GLU A 249 -16.07 6.69 18.64
C GLU A 249 -16.61 8.08 18.22
N TYR A 250 -15.78 8.90 17.57
CA TYR A 250 -16.22 10.21 17.10
C TYR A 250 -17.28 10.13 16.00
N ILE A 251 -17.17 9.18 15.07
CA ILE A 251 -18.18 8.95 14.04
C ILE A 251 -19.52 8.58 14.68
N LYS A 252 -19.52 7.64 15.64
CA LYS A 252 -20.72 7.24 16.36
C LYS A 252 -21.38 8.41 17.09
N ARG A 253 -20.58 9.22 17.81
CA ARG A 253 -21.10 10.43 18.48
C ARG A 253 -21.69 11.44 17.49
N LEU A 254 -21.08 11.58 16.31
CA LEU A 254 -21.58 12.47 15.26
C LEU A 254 -22.93 11.99 14.72
N GLU A 255 -23.09 10.68 14.50
CA GLU A 255 -24.36 10.08 14.08
C GLU A 255 -25.46 10.26 15.14
N GLU A 256 -25.16 10.05 16.42
CA GLU A 256 -26.07 10.28 17.54
C GLU A 256 -26.52 11.76 17.62
N LEU A 257 -25.59 12.69 17.42
CA LEU A 257 -25.87 14.13 17.39
C LEU A 257 -26.73 14.53 16.17
N GLN A 258 -26.51 13.89 15.01
CA GLN A 258 -27.33 14.12 13.82
C GLN A 258 -28.76 13.62 14.02
N LEU A 259 -28.94 12.41 14.56
CA LEU A 259 -30.24 11.84 14.89
C LEU A 259 -31.03 12.71 15.89
N THR A 260 -30.38 13.17 16.96
CA THR A 260 -31.02 14.04 17.96
C THR A 260 -31.40 15.41 17.41
N ASN A 261 -30.59 15.99 16.50
CA ASN A 261 -30.95 17.23 15.81
C ASN A 261 -32.12 17.04 14.83
N SER A 262 -32.16 15.93 14.08
CA SER A 262 -33.28 15.60 13.19
C SER A 262 -34.59 15.38 13.95
N ALA A 263 -34.55 14.72 15.11
CA ALA A 263 -35.74 14.54 15.96
C ALA A 263 -36.28 15.86 16.54
N LYS A 264 -35.40 16.80 16.91
CA LYS A 264 -35.81 18.13 17.37
C LYS A 264 -36.45 18.99 16.27
N LEU A 265 -36.06 18.77 15.01
CA LEU A 265 -36.65 19.46 13.86
C LEU A 265 -38.01 18.87 13.44
N SER A 266 -38.28 17.58 13.72
CA SER A 266 -39.61 17.00 13.51
C SER A 266 -40.62 17.46 14.57
N ASP A 267 -40.20 17.57 15.83
CA ASP A 267 -41.08 17.99 16.94
C ASP A 267 -41.48 19.47 16.88
N SER A 268 -40.69 20.34 16.22
CA SER A 268 -41.04 21.75 16.04
C SER A 268 -42.06 22.00 14.93
N SER A 269 -42.42 20.98 14.14
CA SER A 269 -43.44 21.07 13.09
C SER A 269 -44.89 20.89 13.60
N THR A 270 -45.06 20.57 14.88
CA THR A 270 -46.37 20.46 15.55
C THR A 270 -46.49 21.47 16.68
N SER A 271 -46.76 22.74 16.35
CA SER A 271 -47.42 23.65 17.29
C SER A 271 -48.39 24.58 16.56
N PRO A 272 -49.53 24.94 17.19
CA PRO A 272 -50.72 25.41 16.50
C PRO A 272 -50.63 26.89 16.11
N SER A 273 -51.34 27.22 15.03
CA SER A 273 -51.59 28.56 14.51
C SER A 273 -51.85 29.61 15.61
N SER A 274 -50.98 30.60 15.73
CA SER A 274 -51.24 31.84 16.46
C SER A 274 -51.97 32.86 15.56
N PRO A 275 -52.91 33.66 16.10
CA PRO A 275 -53.74 34.54 15.28
C PRO A 275 -52.99 35.80 14.83
N SER A 276 -53.30 36.25 13.62
CA SER A 276 -52.80 37.48 13.00
C SER A 276 -53.00 38.70 13.90
N GLN A 277 -51.91 39.35 14.28
CA GLN A 277 -51.93 40.75 14.72
C GLN A 277 -51.35 41.62 13.60
N MET A 278 -52.20 42.52 13.09
CA MET A 278 -51.80 43.57 12.15
C MET A 278 -50.91 44.58 12.86
N LEU A 279 -49.73 44.85 12.30
CA LEU A 279 -48.86 45.96 12.69
C LEU A 279 -49.35 47.25 12.04
N PRO A 280 -49.58 48.34 12.79
CA PRO A 280 -49.71 49.66 12.21
C PRO A 280 -48.33 50.23 11.90
N HIS A 281 -48.24 50.79 10.70
CA HIS A 281 -47.10 51.49 10.13
C HIS A 281 -46.74 52.71 11.00
N VAL A 282 -45.50 52.79 11.49
CA VAL A 282 -44.96 54.01 12.11
C VAL A 282 -43.87 54.55 11.19
N GLN A 283 -44.14 55.73 10.62
CA GLN A 283 -43.15 56.58 9.95
C GLN A 283 -42.21 57.19 10.98
N THR A 284 -40.93 57.27 10.65
CA THR A 284 -40.01 58.22 11.30
C THR A 284 -39.29 59.03 10.24
N HIS A 285 -39.48 60.34 10.31
CA HIS A 285 -38.65 61.36 9.69
C HIS A 285 -37.33 61.47 10.45
N PHE A 286 -36.20 61.31 9.74
CA PHE A 286 -35.00 62.16 9.70
C PHE A 286 -33.89 61.39 8.96
#